data_AF-A0A067QPG7-F1
#
_entry.id   AF-A0A067QPG7-F1
#
_cell.length_a   1.000
_cell.length_b   1.000
_cell.length_c   1.000
_cell.angle_alpha   90.00
_cell.angle_beta   90.00
_cell.angle_gamma   90.00
#
_symmetry.space_group_name_H-M   'P 1'
#
loop_
_entity.id
_entity.type
_entity.pdbx_description
1 polymer ?
#
loop_
_entity_poly.entity_id
_entity_poly.type
_entity_poly.pdbx_seq_one_letter_code
_entity_poly.pdbx_strand_id
1 'polypeptide(L)'
;MGKFSQTKDSNLEGTSPLQGNQKDERTKLWKIRSGEIDTQDLQGLEPKEVLPPGSELDWPTWKTLNRLRSYTGRCAANLIRWGYPCVSDQCSCGQTQTMDHLLACPILDSPCTSEDLATRTDTAILHARYWIKI
;
A
#
# COMPACT_ATOMS: atom_id res chain seq x y z
N MET A 1 -44.26 -38.66 6.23
CA MET A 1 -43.54 -37.72 5.34
C MET A 1 -43.67 -36.33 5.97
N GLY A 2 -42.65 -35.68 6.54
CA GLY A 2 -41.41 -35.19 5.91
C GLY A 2 -41.72 -33.85 5.22
N LYS A 3 -41.13 -32.69 5.53
CA LYS A 3 -39.95 -32.33 6.32
C LYS A 3 -40.13 -30.92 6.92
N PHE A 4 -39.45 -30.71 8.04
CA PHE A 4 -39.22 -29.43 8.69
C PHE A 4 -38.66 -28.36 7.74
N SER A 5 -39.14 -27.14 7.92
CA SER A 5 -38.66 -25.92 7.29
C SER A 5 -37.16 -25.75 7.55
N GLN A 6 -36.35 -25.68 6.51
CA GLN A 6 -34.94 -25.29 6.63
C GLN A 6 -34.91 -23.79 6.96
N THR A 7 -34.65 -23.45 8.21
CA THR A 7 -34.11 -22.14 8.56
C THR A 7 -32.76 -22.01 7.85
N LYS A 8 -32.67 -21.04 6.95
CA LYS A 8 -31.38 -20.60 6.41
C LYS A 8 -30.58 -20.09 7.58
N ASP A 9 -29.53 -20.80 7.98
CA ASP A 9 -28.55 -20.29 8.93
C ASP A 9 -27.96 -19.01 8.34
N SER A 10 -28.45 -17.87 8.83
CA SER A 10 -27.83 -16.58 8.58
C SER A 10 -26.52 -16.56 9.35
N ASN A 11 -25.42 -16.88 8.68
CA ASN A 11 -24.05 -16.60 9.13
C ASN A 11 -23.79 -15.08 9.14
N LEU A 12 -24.68 -14.30 9.75
CA LEU A 12 -24.41 -12.94 10.15
C LEU A 12 -23.93 -13.06 11.59
N GLU A 13 -22.63 -13.27 11.77
CA GLU A 13 -21.99 -13.01 13.05
C GLU A 13 -22.38 -11.59 13.45
N GLY A 14 -23.22 -11.48 14.48
CA GLY A 14 -23.69 -10.20 14.98
C GLY A 14 -22.50 -9.39 15.47
N THR A 15 -22.35 -8.16 15.00
CA THR A 15 -21.37 -7.23 15.57
C THR A 15 -21.82 -6.89 17.00
N SER A 16 -21.02 -7.25 17.99
CA SER A 16 -21.31 -6.87 19.38
C SER A 16 -21.21 -5.34 19.53
N PRO A 17 -22.11 -4.69 20.29
CA PRO A 17 -22.00 -3.27 20.58
C PRO A 17 -20.67 -2.95 21.28
N LEU A 18 -20.05 -1.83 20.90
CA LEU A 18 -18.83 -1.37 21.56
C LEU A 18 -19.16 -1.01 23.02
N GLN A 19 -18.37 -1.53 23.96
CA GLN A 19 -18.58 -1.30 25.41
C GLN A 19 -17.90 -0.02 25.90
N GLY A 20 -16.92 0.50 25.17
CA GLY A 20 -16.17 1.73 25.50
C GLY A 20 -16.00 2.72 24.34
N ASN A 21 -15.01 3.62 24.47
CA ASN A 21 -14.64 4.54 23.41
C ASN A 21 -14.18 3.76 22.17
N GLN A 22 -14.72 4.13 21.00
CA GLN A 22 -14.42 3.50 19.71
C GLN A 22 -12.92 3.39 19.43
N LYS A 23 -12.12 4.39 19.82
CA LYS A 23 -10.66 4.37 19.60
C LYS A 23 -9.96 3.29 20.43
N ASP A 24 -10.34 3.17 21.69
CA ASP A 24 -9.72 2.24 22.63
C ASP A 24 -10.13 0.80 22.31
N GLU A 25 -11.40 0.58 21.99
CA GLU A 25 -11.90 -0.73 21.55
C GLU A 25 -11.23 -1.19 20.26
N ARG A 26 -11.12 -0.30 19.26
CA ARG A 26 -10.44 -0.62 18.00
C ARG A 26 -8.96 -0.96 18.23
N THR A 27 -8.27 -0.20 19.07
CA THR A 27 -6.86 -0.46 19.41
C THR A 27 -6.72 -1.82 20.10
N LYS A 28 -7.62 -2.14 21.04
CA LYS A 28 -7.65 -3.43 21.74
C LYS A 28 -7.88 -4.59 20.78
N LEU A 29 -8.89 -4.49 19.90
CA LEU A 29 -9.18 -5.52 18.89
C LEU A 29 -8.02 -5.70 17.91
N TRP A 30 -7.33 -4.62 17.54
CA TRP A 30 -6.15 -4.69 16.69
C TRP A 30 -4.98 -5.38 17.39
N LYS A 31 -4.70 -5.07 18.66
CA LYS A 31 -3.66 -5.75 19.45
C LYS A 31 -3.94 -7.25 19.61
N ILE A 32 -5.20 -7.63 19.85
CA ILE A 32 -5.62 -9.03 19.92
C ILE A 32 -5.34 -9.72 18.59
N ARG A 33 -5.86 -9.18 17.48
CA ARG A 33 -5.66 -9.75 16.15
C ARG A 33 -4.18 -9.81 15.75
N SER A 34 -3.40 -8.77 16.04
CA SER A 34 -1.96 -8.77 15.74
C SER A 34 -1.20 -9.79 16.59
N GLY A 35 -1.63 -10.06 17.83
CA GLY A 35 -1.06 -11.10 18.68
C GLY A 35 -1.41 -12.54 18.23
N GLU A 36 -2.49 -12.71 17.47
CA GLU A 36 -2.88 -13.98 16.83
C GLU A 36 -2.10 -14.25 15.53
N ILE A 37 -1.47 -13.24 14.95
CA ILE A 37 -0.65 -13.39 13.74
C ILE A 37 0.74 -13.86 14.17
N ASP A 38 1.09 -15.10 13.83
CA ASP A 38 2.41 -15.71 14.05
C ASP A 38 3.47 -15.16 13.09
N THR A 39 3.66 -13.84 13.13
CA THR A 39 4.75 -13.16 12.44
C THR A 39 5.56 -12.44 13.50
N GLN A 40 6.80 -12.90 13.71
CA GLN A 40 7.75 -12.26 14.64
C GLN A 40 7.90 -10.75 14.35
N ASP A 41 7.71 -10.34 13.09
CA ASP A 41 7.81 -8.94 12.64
C ASP A 41 6.72 -8.00 13.16
N LEU A 42 5.58 -8.52 13.63
CA LEU A 42 4.48 -7.69 14.15
C LEU A 42 4.46 -7.58 15.67
N GLN A 43 5.28 -8.37 16.38
CA GLN A 43 5.34 -8.35 17.84
C GLN A 43 5.97 -7.04 18.33
N GLY A 44 5.21 -6.24 19.09
CA GLY A 44 5.69 -5.00 19.70
C GLY A 44 5.52 -3.73 18.86
N LEU A 45 4.89 -3.81 17.68
CA LEU A 45 4.49 -2.61 16.93
C LEU A 45 3.31 -1.94 17.62
N GLU A 46 3.53 -0.76 18.20
CA GLU A 46 2.42 0.05 18.71
C GLU A 46 1.57 0.58 17.54
N PRO A 47 0.25 0.27 17.51
CA PRO A 47 -0.64 0.81 16.49
C PRO A 47 -0.69 2.33 16.59
N LYS A 48 -0.27 3.00 15.52
CA LYS A 48 -0.40 4.45 15.37
C LYS A 48 -1.35 4.75 14.21
N GLU A 49 -2.40 5.48 14.52
CA GLU A 49 -3.39 5.93 13.54
C GLU A 49 -2.94 7.25 12.91
N VAL A 50 -1.77 7.23 12.29
CA VAL A 50 -1.20 8.39 11.62
C VAL A 50 -0.96 8.02 10.18
N LEU A 51 -1.39 8.89 9.26
CA LEU A 51 -1.10 8.70 7.85
C LEU A 51 0.42 8.80 7.62
N PRO A 52 0.97 8.05 6.66
CA PRO A 52 2.39 8.13 6.36
C PRO A 52 2.73 9.54 5.83
N PRO A 53 3.99 9.99 5.98
CA PRO A 53 4.43 11.29 5.48
C PRO A 53 4.02 11.51 4.02
N GLY A 54 3.56 12.71 3.67
CA GLY A 54 3.12 13.02 2.31
C GLY A 54 1.61 12.94 2.09
N SER A 55 0.83 12.63 3.13
CA SER A 55 -0.63 12.58 3.07
C SER A 55 -1.30 13.91 2.71
N GLU A 56 -0.58 15.01 2.90
CA GLU A 56 -0.96 16.38 2.57
C GLU A 56 -0.69 16.75 1.10
N LEU A 57 0.02 15.90 0.35
CA LEU A 57 0.25 16.09 -1.09
C LEU A 57 -1.05 15.86 -1.88
N ASP A 58 -1.10 16.34 -3.12
CA ASP A 58 -2.19 16.00 -4.03
C ASP A 58 -2.33 14.48 -4.17
N TRP A 59 -3.57 14.02 -4.33
CA TRP A 59 -3.88 12.60 -4.38
C TRP A 59 -3.02 11.83 -5.40
N PRO A 60 -2.78 12.34 -6.64
CA PRO A 60 -1.96 11.63 -7.61
C PRO A 60 -0.52 11.42 -7.13
N THR A 61 0.10 12.46 -6.59
CA THR A 61 1.46 12.40 -6.04
C THR A 61 1.51 11.45 -4.85
N TRP A 62 0.57 11.56 -3.90
CA TRP A 62 0.54 10.71 -2.71
C TRP A 62 0.33 9.23 -3.04
N LYS A 63 -0.57 8.92 -3.99
CA LYS A 63 -0.77 7.55 -4.47
C LYS A 63 0.48 6.99 -5.10
N THR A 64 1.14 7.74 -5.98
CA THR A 64 2.36 7.28 -6.65
C THR A 64 3.50 7.08 -5.64
N LEU A 65 3.65 7.99 -4.68
CA LEU A 65 4.60 7.85 -3.59
C LEU A 65 4.38 6.55 -2.79
N ASN A 66 3.13 6.23 -2.43
CA ASN A 66 2.83 4.99 -1.72
C ASN A 66 3.08 3.74 -2.57
N ARG A 67 2.85 3.80 -3.89
CA ARG A 67 3.23 2.70 -4.79
C ARG A 67 4.73 2.49 -4.84
N LEU A 68 5.53 3.55 -4.85
CA LEU A 68 6.98 3.46 -4.77
C LEU A 68 7.41 2.83 -3.43
N ARG A 69 6.84 3.26 -2.30
CA ARG A 69 7.11 2.69 -0.97
C ARG A 69 6.84 1.19 -0.89
N SER A 70 5.70 0.76 -1.43
CA SER A 70 5.31 -0.66 -1.42
C SER A 70 5.90 -1.45 -2.59
N TYR A 71 6.80 -0.86 -3.38
CA TYR A 71 7.45 -1.50 -4.52
C TYR A 71 6.45 -2.04 -5.58
N THR A 72 5.32 -1.35 -5.75
CA THR A 72 4.19 -1.68 -6.65
C THR A 72 3.87 -0.51 -7.60
N GLY A 73 4.90 0.23 -7.99
CA GLY A 73 4.87 1.24 -9.04
C GLY A 73 4.35 0.67 -10.36
N ARG A 74 3.77 1.54 -11.19
CA ARG A 74 3.28 1.18 -12.53
C ARG A 74 4.43 1.17 -13.53
N CYS A 75 5.47 0.37 -13.26
CA CYS A 75 6.53 0.14 -14.21
C CYS A 75 6.10 -0.90 -15.25
N ALA A 76 6.67 -0.87 -16.45
CA ALA A 76 6.33 -1.78 -17.53
C ALA A 76 6.45 -3.26 -17.11
N ALA A 77 7.49 -3.62 -16.35
CA ALA A 77 7.65 -4.97 -15.82
C ALA A 77 6.44 -5.42 -14.96
N ASN A 78 5.94 -4.55 -14.08
CA ASN A 78 4.75 -4.83 -13.28
C ASN A 78 3.47 -4.88 -14.13
N LEU A 79 3.32 -3.97 -15.09
CA LEU A 79 2.16 -3.94 -15.99
C LEU A 79 2.06 -5.21 -16.83
N ILE A 80 3.16 -5.68 -17.41
CA ILE A 80 3.23 -6.94 -18.15
C ILE A 80 2.88 -8.12 -17.22
N ARG A 81 3.47 -8.15 -16.01
CA ARG A 81 3.15 -9.17 -15.00
C ARG A 81 1.67 -9.19 -14.62
N TRP A 82 1.01 -8.04 -14.61
CA TRP A 82 -0.42 -7.90 -14.33
C TRP A 82 -1.32 -8.10 -15.56
N GLY A 83 -0.76 -8.40 -16.73
CA GLY A 83 -1.52 -8.65 -17.96
C GLY A 83 -2.07 -7.38 -18.63
N TYR A 84 -1.55 -6.20 -18.27
CA TYR A 84 -1.92 -4.97 -18.96
C TYR A 84 -1.15 -4.82 -20.28
N PRO A 85 -1.79 -4.32 -21.35
CA PRO A 85 -1.11 -4.04 -22.61
C PRO A 85 -0.06 -2.97 -22.38
N CYS A 86 1.20 -3.31 -22.66
CA CYS A 86 2.33 -2.40 -22.59
C CYS A 86 2.92 -2.26 -23.99
N VAL A 87 3.00 -1.03 -24.49
CA VAL A 87 3.51 -0.76 -25.86
C VAL A 87 5.02 -1.04 -25.93
N SER A 88 5.74 -0.81 -24.83
CA SER A 88 7.18 -1.06 -24.72
C SER A 88 7.55 -1.26 -23.25
N ASP A 89 8.49 -2.16 -22.99
CA ASP A 89 9.08 -2.36 -21.66
C ASP A 89 10.14 -1.31 -21.30
N GLN A 90 10.42 -0.36 -22.20
CA GLN A 90 11.48 0.62 -22.05
C GLN A 90 10.98 1.96 -21.51
N CYS A 91 11.76 2.54 -20.62
CA CYS A 91 11.65 3.94 -20.24
C CYS A 91 12.20 4.83 -21.37
N SER A 92 11.82 6.11 -21.38
CA SER A 92 12.36 7.13 -22.30
C SER A 92 13.89 7.29 -22.23
N CYS A 93 14.54 6.83 -21.15
CA CYS A 93 16.00 6.77 -21.06
C CYS A 93 16.64 5.58 -21.80
N GLY A 94 15.82 4.69 -22.40
CA GLY A 94 16.25 3.49 -23.13
C GLY A 94 16.47 2.25 -22.27
N GLN A 95 16.35 2.35 -20.94
CA GLN A 95 16.48 1.19 -20.03
C GLN A 95 15.13 0.51 -19.79
N THR A 96 15.14 -0.79 -19.49
CA THR A 96 13.94 -1.52 -19.09
C THR A 96 13.36 -0.93 -17.82
N GLN A 97 12.07 -0.63 -17.85
CA GLN A 97 11.37 0.01 -16.75
C GLN A 97 10.98 -1.01 -15.68
N THR A 98 11.86 -1.18 -14.70
CA THR A 98 11.64 -1.95 -13.47
C THR A 98 11.35 -1.04 -12.27
N MET A 99 11.04 -1.61 -11.11
CA MET A 99 10.87 -0.82 -9.89
C MET A 99 12.16 -0.14 -9.45
N ASP A 100 13.31 -0.81 -9.51
CA ASP A 100 14.62 -0.18 -9.25
C ASP A 100 14.89 0.96 -10.23
N HIS A 101 14.50 0.78 -11.49
CA HIS A 101 14.64 1.82 -12.49
C HIS A 101 13.80 3.06 -12.16
N LEU A 102 12.58 2.91 -11.65
CA LEU A 102 11.76 4.05 -11.20
C LEU A 102 12.44 4.87 -10.09
N LEU A 103 13.31 4.25 -9.30
CA LEU A 103 14.05 4.87 -8.21
C LEU A 103 15.41 5.43 -8.64
N ALA A 104 16.00 4.92 -9.72
CA ALA A 104 17.34 5.33 -10.18
C ALA A 104 17.38 5.70 -11.67
N CYS A 105 16.26 6.20 -12.21
CA CYS A 105 16.17 6.58 -13.62
C CYS A 105 17.13 7.73 -13.93
N PRO A 106 18.04 7.62 -14.92
CA PRO A 106 19.00 8.68 -15.24
C PRO A 106 18.38 10.01 -15.72
N ILE A 107 17.08 10.03 -16.06
CA ILE A 107 16.36 11.27 -16.37
C ILE A 107 16.13 12.11 -15.10
N LEU A 108 16.06 11.45 -13.94
CA LEU A 108 15.94 12.09 -12.64
C LEU A 108 17.37 12.21 -12.09
N ASP A 109 17.87 13.45 -11.98
CA ASP A 109 19.28 13.76 -11.71
C ASP A 109 19.87 13.07 -10.45
N SER A 110 18.99 12.69 -9.51
CA SER A 110 19.37 12.01 -8.27
C SER A 110 18.54 10.75 -8.08
N PRO A 111 19.15 9.62 -7.64
CA PRO A 111 18.40 8.44 -7.27
C PRO A 111 17.60 8.68 -5.99
N CYS A 112 16.47 8.00 -5.86
CA CYS A 112 15.60 8.00 -4.71
C CYS A 112 15.77 6.70 -3.92
N THR A 113 16.15 6.79 -2.65
CA THR A 113 16.30 5.62 -1.77
C THR A 113 14.98 5.24 -1.09
N SER A 114 14.95 4.09 -0.41
CA SER A 114 13.82 3.71 0.45
C SER A 114 13.64 4.67 1.63
N GLU A 115 14.73 5.24 2.15
CA GLU A 115 14.70 6.24 3.22
C GLU A 115 14.11 7.56 2.74
N ASP A 116 14.45 7.99 1.53
CA ASP A 116 13.84 9.16 0.87
C ASP A 116 12.32 9.01 0.75
N LEU A 117 11.87 7.83 0.32
CA LEU A 117 10.45 7.49 0.23
C LEU A 117 9.79 7.49 1.61
N ALA A 118 10.43 6.91 2.62
CA ALA A 118 9.89 6.82 3.97
C ALA A 118 9.71 8.21 4.62
N THR A 119 10.72 9.07 4.47
CA THR A 119 10.76 10.41 5.09
C THR A 119 10.11 11.50 4.24
N ARG A 120 9.73 11.20 2.99
CA ARG A 120 9.14 12.15 2.04
C ARG A 120 10.09 13.33 1.79
N THR A 121 11.30 13.04 1.33
CA THR A 121 12.24 14.06 0.84
C THR A 121 11.78 14.67 -0.48
N ASP A 122 12.36 15.81 -0.87
CA ASP A 122 12.05 16.45 -2.15
C ASP A 122 12.37 15.54 -3.35
N THR A 123 13.43 14.73 -3.25
CA THR A 123 13.77 13.69 -4.23
C THR A 123 12.63 12.68 -4.39
N ALA A 124 12.07 12.19 -3.29
CA ALA A 124 10.94 11.27 -3.33
C ALA A 124 9.69 11.90 -3.96
N ILE A 125 9.43 13.18 -3.67
CA ILE A 125 8.32 13.93 -4.28
C ILE A 125 8.56 14.11 -5.79
N LEU A 126 9.79 14.44 -6.21
CA LEU A 126 10.18 14.58 -7.60
C LEU A 126 9.92 13.28 -8.38
N HIS A 127 10.40 12.15 -7.87
CA HIS A 127 10.14 10.83 -8.45
C HIS A 127 8.64 10.52 -8.51
N ALA A 128 7.92 10.72 -7.41
CA ALA A 128 6.48 10.46 -7.35
C ALA A 128 5.72 11.28 -8.40
N ARG A 129 6.08 12.56 -8.60
CA ARG A 129 5.45 13.44 -9.60
C ARG A 129 5.75 13.02 -11.03
N TYR A 130 7.01 12.66 -11.31
CA TYR A 130 7.41 12.23 -12.64
C TYR A 130 6.63 10.99 -13.10
N TRP A 131 6.38 10.05 -12.18
CA TRP A 131 5.72 8.78 -12.49
C TRP A 131 4.18 8.79 -12.38
N ILE A 132 3.52 9.95 -12.20
CA ILE A 132 2.04 10.03 -12.07
C ILE A 132 1.30 9.47 -13.29
N LYS A 133 1.83 9.71 -14.50
CA LYS A 133 1.12 9.46 -15.76
C LYS A 133 1.35 8.06 -16.33
N ILE A 134 2.12 7.22 -15.65
CA ILE A 134 2.37 5.82 -16.04
C ILE A 134 1.36 4.90 -15.36
#